data_AF-Q0PZF4-F1
#
_entry.id   AF-Q0PZF4-F1
#
_cell.length_a   1.000
_cell.length_b   1.000
_cell.length_c   1.000
_cell.angle_alpha   90.00
_cell.angle_beta   90.00
_cell.angle_gamma   90.00
#
_symmetry.space_group_name_H-M   'P 1'
#
loop_
_entity.id
_entity.type
_entity.pdbx_description
1 polymer ?
#
loop_
_entity_poly.entity_id
_entity_poly.type
_entity_poly.pdbx_seq_one_letter_code
_entity_poly.pdbx_strand_id
1 'polypeptide(L)' 'MSELNTQISQIIATELSVGSHQILAAIKLLDEGNTIPFIARYRKEVTGGLDDTQLRHFETRLIYLRELDD' A
#
# COMPACT_ATOMS: atom_id res chain seq x y z
N MET A 1 2.53 6.30 -12.06
CA MET A 1 1.94 5.02 -11.63
C MET A 1 2.17 4.01 -12.73
N SER A 2 2.82 2.88 -12.46
CA SER A 2 2.96 1.79 -13.44
C SER A 2 1.67 0.98 -13.55
N GLU A 3 1.51 0.25 -14.66
CA GLU A 3 0.42 -0.73 -14.83
C GLU A 3 0.49 -1.81 -13.73
N LEU A 4 1.69 -2.28 -13.41
CA LEU A 4 1.98 -3.19 -12.30
C LEU A 4 1.41 -2.68 -10.95
N ASN A 5 1.71 -1.43 -10.56
CA ASN A 5 1.18 -0.88 -9.30
C ASN A 5 -0.35 -0.83 -9.27
N THR A 6 -0.99 -0.65 -10.44
CA THR A 6 -2.46 -0.67 -10.54
C THR A 6 -3.01 -2.08 -10.26
N GLN A 7 -2.41 -3.11 -10.86
CA GLN A 7 -2.80 -4.50 -10.64
C GLN A 7 -2.55 -4.94 -9.18
N ILE A 8 -1.36 -4.67 -8.64
CA ILE A 8 -1.01 -4.96 -7.24
C ILE A 8 -2.00 -4.29 -6.28
N SER A 9 -2.38 -3.03 -6.55
CA SER A 9 -3.32 -2.32 -5.69
C SER A 9 -4.69 -2.97 -5.60
N GLN A 10 -5.16 -3.60 -6.68
CA GLN A 10 -6.46 -4.29 -6.71
C GLN A 10 -6.41 -5.60 -5.90
N ILE A 11 -5.30 -6.34 -6.00
CA ILE A 11 -5.08 -7.58 -5.25
C ILE A 11 -5.09 -7.28 -3.75
N ILE A 12 -4.22 -6.37 -3.30
CA ILE A 12 -4.07 -6.08 -1.86
C ILE A 12 -5.33 -5.41 -1.30
N ALA A 13 -6.01 -4.57 -2.08
CA ALA A 13 -7.28 -3.96 -1.66
C ALA A 13 -8.35 -5.00 -1.36
N THR A 14 -8.40 -6.07 -2.16
CA THR A 14 -9.32 -7.21 -1.94
C THR A 14 -8.93 -7.97 -0.67
N GLU A 15 -7.65 -8.27 -0.48
CA GLU A 15 -7.13 -8.96 0.72
C GLU A 15 -7.44 -8.20 2.02
N LEU A 16 -7.37 -6.87 1.98
CA LEU A 16 -7.57 -6.00 3.15
C LEU A 16 -9.00 -5.45 3.31
N SER A 17 -9.89 -5.74 2.35
CA SER A 17 -11.24 -5.17 2.30
C SER A 17 -11.26 -3.63 2.36
N VAL A 18 -10.39 -2.99 1.57
CA VAL A 18 -10.24 -1.53 1.45
C VAL A 18 -10.33 -1.08 -0.01
N GLY A 19 -10.31 0.23 -0.25
CA GLY A 19 -10.28 0.77 -1.61
C GLY A 19 -8.90 0.66 -2.26
N SER A 20 -8.83 0.30 -3.55
CA SER A 20 -7.56 0.28 -4.32
C SER A 20 -6.85 1.63 -4.35
N HIS A 21 -7.59 2.75 -4.31
CA HIS A 21 -7.04 4.09 -4.19
C HIS A 21 -6.24 4.30 -2.88
N GLN A 22 -6.65 3.65 -1.78
CA GLN A 22 -5.95 3.69 -0.50
C GLN A 22 -4.60 2.97 -0.60
N ILE A 23 -4.59 1.82 -1.27
CA ILE A 23 -3.36 1.06 -1.52
C ILE A 23 -2.44 1.82 -2.46
N LEU A 24 -2.96 2.41 -3.54
CA LEU A 24 -2.16 3.26 -4.45
C LEU A 24 -1.53 4.45 -3.73
N ALA A 25 -2.27 5.09 -2.81
CA ALA A 25 -1.73 6.16 -1.99
C ALA A 25 -0.60 5.67 -1.06
N ALA A 26 -0.78 4.49 -0.44
CA ALA A 26 0.24 3.88 0.41
C ALA A 26 1.50 3.48 -0.40
N ILE A 27 1.33 2.91 -1.60
CA ILE A 27 2.44 2.59 -2.53
C ILE A 27 3.22 3.86 -2.85
N LYS A 28 2.53 4.93 -3.23
CA LYS A 28 3.18 6.21 -3.56
C LYS A 28 4.01 6.74 -2.38
N LEU A 29 3.47 6.69 -1.16
CA LEU A 29 4.20 7.16 0.02
C LEU A 29 5.44 6.30 0.32
N LEU A 30 5.35 4.97 0.17
CA LEU A 30 6.51 4.09 0.31
C LEU A 30 7.56 4.33 -0.78
N ASP A 31 7.14 4.49 -2.04
CA ASP A 31 8.03 4.77 -3.17
C ASP A 31 8.72 6.15 -3.02
N GLU A 32 8.10 7.10 -2.30
CA GLU A 32 8.69 8.37 -1.88
C GLU A 32 9.66 8.25 -0.68
N GLY A 33 9.84 7.05 -0.13
CA GLY A 33 10.77 6.76 0.97
C GLY A 33 10.18 6.93 2.38
N ASN A 34 8.86 7.08 2.52
CA ASN A 34 8.23 7.07 3.84
C ASN A 34 8.23 5.65 4.43
N THR A 35 8.28 5.54 5.76
CA THR A 35 8.20 4.24 6.45
C THR A 35 6.78 3.95 6.93
N ILE A 36 6.44 2.67 7.15
CA ILE A 36 5.13 2.27 7.69
C ILE A 36 4.76 3.00 9.00
N PRO A 37 5.64 3.08 10.03
CA PRO A 37 5.32 3.83 11.24
C PRO A 37 5.05 5.32 10.99
N PHE A 38 5.75 5.93 10.02
CA PHE A 38 5.53 7.33 9.67
C PHE A 38 4.18 7.51 8.96
N ILE A 39 3.86 6.65 8.00
CA ILE A 39 2.58 6.69 7.25
C ILE A 39 1.40 6.51 8.21
N ALA A 40 1.45 5.48 9.07
CA ALA A 40 0.40 5.17 10.03
C ALA A 40 0.10 6.35 10.98
N ARG A 41 1.14 7.11 11.36
CA ARG A 41 1.03 8.20 12.33
C ARG A 41 0.73 9.56 11.71
N TYR A 42 1.28 9.87 10.54
CA TYR A 42 1.29 11.23 9.98
C TYR A 42 0.60 11.35 8.62
N ARG A 43 0.25 10.24 7.95
CA ARG A 43 -0.36 10.23 6.62
C ARG A 43 -1.67 9.45 6.55
N LYS A 44 -2.33 9.24 7.69
CA LYS A 44 -3.58 8.48 7.79
C LYS A 44 -4.69 8.99 6.86
N GLU A 45 -4.84 10.31 6.74
CA GLU A 45 -5.84 10.90 5.83
C GLU A 45 -5.52 10.64 4.35
N VAL A 46 -4.23 10.59 3.99
CA VAL A 46 -3.79 10.37 2.60
C VAL A 46 -4.08 8.94 2.15
N THR A 47 -3.98 7.98 3.07
CA THR A 47 -4.30 6.58 2.81
C THR A 47 -5.78 6.24 3.03
N GLY A 48 -6.64 7.24 3.27
CA GLY A 48 -8.06 6.99 3.57
C GLY A 48 -8.29 6.20 4.86
N GLY A 49 -7.37 6.29 5.82
CA GLY A 49 -7.56 5.75 7.16
C GLY A 49 -6.88 4.40 7.45
N LEU A 50 -5.99 3.90 6.59
CA LEU A 50 -5.30 2.63 6.84
C LEU A 50 -4.60 2.63 8.20
N ASP A 51 -4.83 1.58 8.99
CA ASP A 51 -4.18 1.41 10.30
C ASP A 51 -2.83 0.68 10.21
N ASP A 52 -2.10 0.60 11.34
CA ASP A 52 -0.77 -0.02 11.41
C ASP A 52 -0.79 -1.50 10.98
N THR A 53 -1.85 -2.24 11.33
CA THR A 53 -1.98 -3.65 10.97
C THR A 53 -2.17 -3.80 9.46
N GLN A 54 -3.06 -3.00 8.88
CA GLN A 54 -3.30 -2.98 7.44
C GLN A 54 -2.05 -2.56 6.67
N LEU A 55 -1.32 -1.55 7.14
CA LEU A 55 -0.10 -1.05 6.49
C LEU A 55 1.05 -2.07 6.53
N ARG A 56 1.23 -2.82 7.62
CA ARG A 56 2.23 -3.91 7.68
C ARG A 56 1.89 -5.06 6.75
N HIS A 57 0.62 -5.46 6.69
CA HIS A 57 0.17 -6.48 5.75
C HIS A 57 0.38 -6.02 4.30
N PHE A 58 -0.01 -4.79 4.00
CA PHE A 58 0.22 -4.14 2.71
C PHE A 58 1.70 -4.17 2.31
N GLU A 59 2.63 -3.77 3.19
CA GLU A 59 4.07 -3.76 2.90
C GLU A 59 4.57 -5.15 2.52
N THR A 60 4.22 -6.16 3.33
CA THR A 60 4.60 -7.56 3.09
C THR A 60 4.10 -8.04 1.73
N ARG A 61 2.84 -7.73 1.39
CA ARG A 61 2.23 -8.15 0.12
C ARG A 61 2.77 -7.39 -1.08
N LEU A 62 3.04 -6.10 -0.94
CA LEU A 62 3.63 -5.28 -1.99
C LEU A 62 5.02 -5.82 -2.40
N ILE A 63 5.87 -6.15 -1.41
CA ILE A 63 7.20 -6.71 -1.67
C ILE A 63 7.07 -8.03 -2.43
N TYR A 64 6.29 -8.98 -1.90
CA TYR A 64 6.08 -10.28 -2.54
C TYR A 64 5.56 -10.18 -3.98
N LEU A 65 4.58 -9.30 -4.23
CA LEU A 65 3.96 -9.17 -5.55
C LEU A 65 4.88 -8.47 -6.56
N ARG A 66 5.76 -7.57 -6.12
CA ARG A 66 6.79 -6.98 -6.99
C ARG A 66 7.87 -8.01 -7.35
N GLU A 67 8.34 -8.78 -6.37
CA GLU A 67 9.34 -9.85 -6.60
C GLU A 67 8.85 -10.97 -7.53
N LEU A 68 7.54 -11.19 -7.62
CA LEU A 68 6.96 -12.20 -8.51
C LEU A 68 6.91 -11.75 -9.99
N ASP A 69 6.91 -10.43 -10.23
CA ASP A 69 6.82 -9.83 -11.58
C ASP A 69 8.20 -9.44 -12.15
N ASP A 70 9.25 -9.45 -11.31
CA ASP A 70 10.66 -9.27 -11.70
C ASP A 70 11.26 -10.55 -12.33
#